data_AF-A0A4Y1MSL5-F1
#
_entry.id   AF-A0A4Y1MSL5-F1
#
_cell.length_a   1.000
_cell.length_b   1.000
_cell.length_c   1.000
_cell.angle_alpha   90.00
_cell.angle_beta   90.00
_cell.angle_gamma   90.00
#
_symmetry.space_group_name_H-M   'P 1'
#
loop_
_entity.id
_entity.type
_entity.pdbx_description
1 polymer ?
#
loop_
_entity_poly.entity_id
_entity_poly.type
_entity_poly.pdbx_seq_one_letter_code
_entity_poly.pdbx_strand_id
1 'polypeptide(L)' 'MKAAVLHEVGRPRPYAASRPMTVEEVELDPPGPGEVLVEVAGAGLCHSDLSVLSRPRPRRCPP' A
#
# COMPACT_ATOMS: atom_id res chain seq x y z
N MET A 1 13.36 -0.28 -4.15
CA MET A 1 12.59 0.98 -4.28
C MET A 1 11.73 1.15 -3.04
N LYS A 2 11.41 2.38 -2.60
CA LYS A 2 10.57 2.56 -1.41
C LYS A 2 9.08 2.48 -1.72
N ALA A 3 8.35 1.73 -0.90
CA ALA A 3 6.90 1.63 -0.98
C ALA A 3 6.27 1.77 0.41
N ALA A 4 5.02 2.25 0.45
CA ALA A 4 4.19 2.18 1.65
C ALA A 4 3.38 0.88 1.61
N VAL A 5 3.65 -0.05 2.52
CA VAL A 5 3.10 -1.41 2.55
C VAL A 5 2.12 -1.57 3.71
N LEU A 6 0.99 -2.23 3.43
CA LEU A 6 -0.02 -2.63 4.40
C LEU A 6 0.09 -4.13 4.65
N HIS A 7 0.66 -4.54 5.79
CA HIS A 7 0.73 -5.96 6.14
C HIS A 7 -0.53 -6.46 6.86
N GLU A 8 -1.22 -5.57 7.60
CA GLU A 8 -2.35 -5.94 8.46
C GLU A 8 -3.49 -4.92 8.33
N VAL A 9 -4.66 -5.40 7.92
CA VAL A 9 -5.89 -4.59 7.86
C VAL A 9 -6.56 -4.51 9.23
N GLY A 10 -7.35 -3.45 9.46
CA GLY A 10 -8.23 -3.37 10.63
C GLY A 10 -7.58 -2.85 11.91
N ARG A 11 -6.34 -2.34 11.86
CA ARG A 11 -5.74 -1.66 13.01
C ARG A 11 -6.61 -0.49 13.49
N PRO A 12 -6.70 -0.27 14.81
CA PRO A 12 -7.61 0.73 15.36
C PRO A 12 -7.15 2.15 15.03
N ARG A 13 -8.10 3.09 14.97
CA ARG A 13 -7.79 4.53 14.93
C ARG A 13 -7.42 5.01 16.35
N PRO A 14 -6.60 6.06 16.50
CA PRO A 14 -6.01 6.91 15.45
C PRO A 14 -4.78 6.29 14.77
N TYR A 15 -4.69 6.42 13.44
CA TYR A 15 -3.59 5.85 12.65
C TYR A 15 -2.21 6.46 12.90
N ALA A 16 -2.15 7.66 13.50
CA ALA A 16 -0.91 8.23 13.98
C ALA A 16 -0.25 7.35 15.07
N ALA A 17 -1.06 6.64 15.86
CA ALA A 17 -0.58 5.73 16.90
C ALA A 17 -0.44 4.30 16.38
N SER A 18 -1.46 3.77 15.70
CA SER A 18 -1.47 2.36 15.27
C SER A 18 -0.62 2.06 14.03
N ARG A 19 -0.27 3.11 13.27
CA ARG A 19 0.68 3.10 12.14
C ARG A 19 0.50 1.87 11.24
N PRO A 20 -0.63 1.74 10.53
CA PRO A 20 -0.94 0.54 9.76
C PRO A 20 -0.09 0.36 8.50
N MET A 21 0.53 1.44 8.00
CA MET A 21 1.40 1.42 6.84
C MET A 21 2.86 1.52 7.28
N THR A 22 3.74 0.72 6.69
CA THR A 22 5.20 0.80 6.85
C THR A 22 5.82 1.29 5.55
N VAL A 23 6.80 2.19 5.63
CA VAL A 23 7.62 2.53 4.46
C VAL A 23 8.86 1.65 4.47
N GLU A 24 9.02 0.83 3.45
CA GLU A 24 10.10 -0.14 3.33
C GLU A 24 10.66 -0.24 1.91
N GLU A 25 11.84 -0.83 1.79
CA GLU A 25 12.43 -1.16 0.49
C GLU A 25 11.81 -2.43 -0.05
N VAL A 26 11.36 -2.39 -1.30
CA VAL A 26 10.82 -3.52 -2.05
C VAL A 26 11.57 -3.67 -3.37
N GLU A 27 11.72 -4.92 -3.80
CA GLU A 27 12.22 -5.25 -5.12
C GLU A 27 11.04 -5.36 -6.10
N LEU A 28 11.24 -4.84 -7.30
CA LEU A 28 10.28 -4.96 -8.39
C LEU A 28 10.80 -5.95 -9.42
N ASP A 29 9.92 -6.83 -9.87
CA ASP A 29 10.17 -7.61 -11.07
C ASP A 29 10.24 -6.68 -12.31
N PRO A 30 11.01 -7.08 -13.35
CA PRO A 30 11.03 -6.33 -14.61
C PRO A 30 9.64 -6.33 -15.26
N PRO A 31 9.29 -5.27 -16.04
CA PRO A 31 7.99 -5.19 -16.68
C PRO A 31 7.79 -6.35 -17.68
N GLY A 32 6.59 -6.95 -17.65
CA GLY A 32 6.19 -7.98 -18.59
C GLY A 32 5.79 -7.43 -19.96
N PRO A 33 5.39 -8.31 -20.91
CA PRO A 33 4.92 -7.87 -22.22
C PRO A 33 3.70 -6.93 -22.12
N GLY A 34 3.84 -5.71 -22.63
CA GLY A 34 2.78 -4.69 -22.59
C GLY A 34 2.76 -3.82 -21.32
N GLU A 35 3.66 -4.06 -20.37
CA GLU A 35 3.81 -3.25 -19.16
C GLU A 35 4.94 -2.22 -19.33
N VAL A 36 4.90 -1.17 -18.50
CA VAL A 36 5.94 -0.14 -18.46
C VAL A 36 6.36 0.10 -17.02
N LEU A 37 7.66 0.26 -16.79
CA LEU A 37 8.19 0.69 -15.50
C LEU A 37 8.17 2.22 -15.43
N VAL A 38 7.53 2.75 -14.39
CA VAL A 38 7.37 4.20 -14.19
C VAL A 38 8.02 4.63 -12.89
N GLU A 39 8.82 5.69 -12.96
CA GLU A 39 9.31 6.38 -11.77
C GLU A 39 8.22 7.30 -11.21
N VAL A 40 7.73 6.98 -10.00
CA VAL A 40 6.66 7.74 -9.35
C VAL A 40 7.24 8.99 -8.69
N ALA A 41 6.99 10.16 -9.26
CA ALA A 41 7.39 11.44 -8.66
C ALA A 41 6.56 11.83 -7.41
N GLY A 42 5.34 11.30 -7.30
CA GLY A 42 4.45 11.50 -6.16
C GLY A 42 3.16 10.70 -6.27
N ALA A 43 2.56 10.36 -5.12
CA ALA A 43 1.31 9.62 -5.02
C ALA A 43 0.34 10.33 -4.07
N GLY A 44 -0.92 10.46 -4.49
CA GLY A 44 -2.00 10.98 -3.66
C GLY A 44 -2.67 9.87 -2.85
N LEU A 45 -3.19 10.20 -1.66
CA LEU A 45 -4.02 9.31 -0.86
C LEU A 45 -5.49 9.65 -1.05
N CYS A 46 -6.30 8.68 -1.47
CA CYS A 46 -7.73 8.86 -1.67
C CYS A 46 -8.54 8.24 -0.53
N HIS A 47 -9.81 8.65 -0.41
CA HIS A 47 -10.77 8.06 0.51
C HIS A 47 -10.96 6.56 0.29
N SER A 48 -10.83 6.08 -0.96
CA SER A 48 -10.92 4.65 -1.28
C SER A 48 -9.81 3.83 -0.62
N ASP A 49 -8.61 4.38 -0.47
CA ASP A 49 -7.47 3.70 0.14
C ASP A 49 -7.69 3.57 1.65
N LEU A 50 -8.16 4.65 2.28
CA LEU A 50 -8.55 4.65 3.69
C LEU A 50 -9.70 3.68 3.98
N SER A 51 -10.60 3.45 3.02
CA SER A 51 -11.68 2.47 3.18
C SER A 51 -11.14 1.04 3.32
N VAL A 52 -10.01 0.72 2.69
CA VAL A 52 -9.35 -0.59 2.83
C VAL A 52 -8.79 -0.76 4.26
N LEU A 53 -8.22 0.29 4.82
CA LEU A 53 -7.65 0.27 6.18
C LEU A 53 -8.72 0.12 7.28
N SER A 54 -9.86 0.79 7.09
CA SER A 54 -10.88 0.98 8.14
C SER A 54 -12.08 0.03 8.05
N ARG A 55 -12.40 -0.44 6.84
CA ARG A 55 -13.54 -1.31 6.59
C ARG A 55 -13.08 -2.45 5.70
N PRO A 56 -12.46 -3.50 6.28
CA PRO A 56 -11.82 -4.55 5.50
C PRO A 56 -12.83 -5.16 4.53
N ARG A 57 -12.68 -4.79 3.25
CA ARG A 57 -13.20 -5.60 2.16
C ARG A 57 -12.15 -6.68 1.95
N PRO A 58 -12.50 -7.98 1.95
CA PRO A 58 -11.51 -9.03 1.75
C PRO A 58 -10.80 -8.80 0.42
N ARG A 59 -9.56 -8.30 0.50
CA ARG A 59 -8.60 -8.20 -0.60
C ARG A 59 -7.48 -9.17 -0.25
N ARG A 60 -6.94 -9.88 -1.24
CA ARG A 60 -5.74 -10.68 -1.03
C ARG A 60 -4.61 -9.73 -0.65
N CYS A 61 -4.07 -9.88 0.56
CA CYS A 61 -2.81 -9.25 0.92
C CYS A 61 -1.69 -10.01 0.20
N PRO A 62 -0.66 -9.33 -0.33
CA PRO A 62 0.58 -10.01 -0.70
C PRO A 62 1.11 -10.81 0.50
N PRO A 63 1.76 -11.97 0.28
CA PRO A 63 2.45 -12.70 1.34
C PRO A 63 3.60 -11.88 1.94
#